data_AF-A0AA42YNX9-F1
#
_entry.id   AF-A0AA42YNX9-F1
#
_cell.length_a   1.000
_cell.length_b   1.000
_cell.length_c   1.000
_cell.angle_alpha   90.00
_cell.angle_beta   90.00
_cell.angle_gamma   90.00
#
_symmetry.space_group_name_H-M   'P 1'
#
loop_
_entity.id
_entity.type
_entity.pdbx_description
1 polymer ?
#
loop_
_entity_poly.entity_id
_entity_poly.type
_entity_poly.pdbx_seq_one_letter_code
_entity_poly.pdbx_strand_id
1 'polypeptide(L)'
;MINIDAVNKAKQKSPWDLGNKVRYELCERYPYHKAVDEILAKIWLIGGSYSASIEKRKKALNKGDDFYTKIIVLTLKRSKIDLALEDLSNYRFPNIDNIGSILNAHKYLLNLFKDMSGMAKRSLASKYLHFHKPNLFFIYDSKAMEAIRDYTEPVRLVLEESNIDDEYAKFCLRCINLRDEIKEEFEIHLTPRELDKFLLNS
;
A
#
# COMPACT_ATOMS: atom_id res chain seq x y z
N MET A 1 -5.91 3.36 -24.92
CA MET A 1 -4.72 4.07 -25.45
C MET A 1 -4.28 5.06 -24.40
N ILE A 2 -2.99 5.07 -24.06
CA ILE A 2 -2.44 5.95 -23.03
C ILE A 2 -2.40 7.37 -23.58
N ASN A 3 -2.87 8.35 -22.81
CA ASN A 3 -2.89 9.76 -23.20
C ASN A 3 -1.86 10.55 -22.38
N ILE A 4 -0.93 11.23 -23.06
CA ILE A 4 0.10 12.07 -22.44
C ILE A 4 -0.49 13.17 -21.54
N ASP A 5 -1.67 13.71 -21.87
CA ASP A 5 -2.34 14.72 -21.03
C ASP A 5 -2.78 14.13 -19.69
N ALA A 6 -3.26 12.89 -19.69
CA ALA A 6 -3.60 12.17 -18.47
C ALA A 6 -2.35 11.87 -17.63
N VAL A 7 -1.25 11.47 -18.28
CA VAL A 7 0.07 11.26 -17.64
C VAL A 7 0.56 12.56 -16.99
N ASN A 8 0.51 13.69 -17.70
CA ASN A 8 0.92 14.99 -17.18
C ASN A 8 0.02 15.47 -16.03
N LYS A 9 -1.29 15.27 -16.14
CA LYS A 9 -2.26 15.60 -15.08
C LYS A 9 -1.98 14.81 -13.80
N ALA A 10 -1.59 13.53 -13.91
CA ALA A 10 -1.28 12.69 -12.76
C ALA A 10 -0.10 13.21 -11.92
N LYS A 11 0.82 13.97 -12.54
CA LYS A 11 1.97 14.61 -11.87
C LYS A 11 1.61 15.95 -11.21
N GLN A 12 0.44 16.50 -11.49
CA GLN A 12 0.02 17.78 -10.95
C GLN A 12 -0.41 17.67 -9.48
N LYS A 13 -0.34 18.81 -8.80
CA LYS A 13 -0.83 18.91 -7.42
C LYS A 13 -2.34 18.75 -7.38
N SER A 14 -2.81 18.02 -6.37
CA SER A 14 -4.23 17.88 -6.05
C SER A 14 -4.55 18.56 -4.72
N PRO A 15 -5.80 19.00 -4.48
CA PRO A 15 -6.22 19.50 -3.17
C PRO A 15 -5.99 18.50 -2.02
N TRP A 16 -5.94 17.21 -2.34
CA TRP A 16 -5.73 16.12 -1.38
C TRP A 16 -4.25 15.94 -0.99
N ASP A 17 -3.31 16.59 -1.69
CA ASP A 17 -1.88 16.39 -1.50
C ASP A 17 -1.40 16.88 -0.13
N LEU A 18 -2.04 17.88 0.48
CA LEU A 18 -1.71 18.32 1.84
C LEU A 18 -1.97 17.22 2.86
N GLY A 19 -3.12 16.53 2.77
CA GLY A 19 -3.45 15.42 3.67
C GLY A 19 -2.50 14.24 3.49
N ASN A 20 -2.11 13.94 2.25
CA ASN A 20 -1.11 12.91 1.97
C ASN A 20 0.27 13.31 2.49
N LYS A 21 0.67 14.57 2.36
CA LYS A 21 1.93 15.10 2.89
C LYS A 21 2.05 14.87 4.40
N VAL A 22 1.00 15.18 5.17
CA VAL A 22 0.97 14.93 6.63
C VAL A 22 1.20 13.44 6.95
N ARG A 23 0.62 12.53 6.17
CA ARG A 23 0.79 11.08 6.37
C ARG A 23 2.21 10.60 6.01
N TYR A 24 2.79 11.13 4.94
CA TYR A 24 4.18 10.83 4.58
C TYR A 24 5.14 11.35 5.66
N GLU A 25 4.99 12.61 6.08
CA GLU A 25 5.82 13.21 7.14
C GLU A 25 5.72 12.44 8.46
N LEU A 26 4.55 11.89 8.79
CA LEU A 26 4.37 11.03 9.96
C LEU A 26 5.24 9.76 9.87
N CYS A 27 5.24 9.08 8.73
CA CYS A 27 6.02 7.84 8.55
C CYS A 27 7.52 8.13 8.39
N GLU A 28 7.88 9.29 7.86
CA GLU A 28 9.28 9.73 7.74
C GLU A 28 9.87 10.08 9.12
N ARG A 29 9.14 10.83 9.94
CA ARG A 29 9.60 11.23 11.29
C ARG A 29 9.59 10.07 12.27
N TYR A 30 8.62 9.16 12.12
CA TYR A 30 8.47 7.99 12.99
C TYR A 30 8.47 6.73 12.12
N PRO A 31 9.62 6.27 11.60
CA PRO A 31 9.65 5.16 10.66
C PRO A 31 9.32 3.80 11.30
N TYR A 32 9.61 3.64 12.58
CA TYR A 32 9.52 2.37 13.31
C TYR A 32 8.21 2.18 14.08
N HIS A 33 7.94 0.96 14.52
CA HIS A 33 6.76 0.59 15.32
C HIS A 33 7.13 0.35 16.79
N LYS A 34 7.72 1.37 17.45
CA LYS A 34 8.23 1.25 18.82
C LYS A 34 7.36 1.94 19.87
N ALA A 35 6.91 3.17 19.61
CA ALA A 35 6.07 3.91 20.55
C ALA A 35 4.57 3.69 20.28
N VAL A 36 3.78 3.73 21.36
CA VAL A 36 2.34 3.42 21.30
C VAL A 36 1.59 4.48 20.50
N ASP A 37 1.84 5.74 20.82
CA ASP A 37 1.27 6.92 20.19
C ASP A 37 1.63 7.04 18.71
N GLU A 38 2.88 6.74 18.33
CA GLU A 38 3.32 6.70 16.93
C GLU A 38 2.52 5.67 16.11
N ILE A 39 2.39 4.44 16.63
CA ILE A 39 1.63 3.38 15.96
C ILE A 39 0.16 3.75 15.84
N LEU A 40 -0.44 4.28 16.92
CA LEU A 40 -1.84 4.73 16.92
C LEU A 40 -2.05 5.84 15.90
N ALA A 41 -1.18 6.85 15.86
CA ALA A 41 -1.27 7.95 14.92
C ALA A 41 -1.23 7.46 13.48
N LYS A 42 -0.31 6.53 13.14
CA LYS A 42 -0.23 5.93 11.80
C LYS A 42 -1.50 5.19 11.44
N ILE A 43 -1.97 4.31 12.32
CA ILE A 43 -3.19 3.52 12.08
C ILE A 43 -4.41 4.43 11.93
N TRP A 44 -4.51 5.49 12.73
CA TRP A 44 -5.63 6.41 12.64
C TRP A 44 -5.57 7.27 11.38
N LEU A 45 -4.44 7.94 11.13
CA LEU A 45 -4.33 8.89 10.03
C LEU A 45 -4.29 8.20 8.67
N ILE A 46 -3.58 7.08 8.53
CA ILE A 46 -3.52 6.30 7.30
C ILE A 46 -4.78 5.45 7.14
N GLY A 47 -5.22 4.83 8.23
CA GLY A 47 -6.43 4.01 8.23
C GLY A 47 -7.67 4.82 7.93
N GLY A 48 -7.79 6.08 8.40
CA GLY A 48 -8.88 7.01 8.08
C GLY A 48 -10.29 6.42 8.31
N SER A 49 -10.83 5.77 7.26
CA SER A 49 -12.13 5.05 7.22
C SER A 49 -12.04 3.55 7.59
N TYR A 50 -10.84 2.97 7.61
CA TYR A 50 -10.58 1.57 7.91
C TYR A 50 -10.52 1.28 9.41
N SER A 51 -10.20 2.25 10.27
CA SER A 51 -10.32 2.14 11.73
C SER A 51 -11.72 1.64 12.13
N ALA A 52 -12.76 2.31 11.64
CA ALA A 52 -14.16 1.89 11.80
C ALA A 52 -14.51 0.54 11.12
N SER A 53 -13.71 0.08 10.16
CA SER A 53 -13.92 -1.18 9.43
C SER A 53 -13.14 -2.37 10.02
N ILE A 54 -12.08 -2.11 10.79
CA ILE A 54 -11.31 -3.11 11.55
C ILE A 54 -12.12 -3.54 12.78
N GLU A 55 -12.83 -2.61 13.42
CA GLU A 55 -13.65 -2.87 14.62
C GLU A 55 -14.89 -3.75 14.37
N LYS A 56 -15.46 -3.71 13.15
CA LYS A 56 -16.85 -4.13 12.89
C LYS A 56 -17.19 -5.62 13.00
N ARG A 57 -16.25 -6.55 13.23
CA ARG A 57 -16.59 -8.00 13.25
C ARG A 57 -16.01 -8.90 14.33
N LYS A 58 -15.21 -8.43 15.30
CA LYS A 58 -15.05 -9.18 16.56
C LYS A 58 -16.17 -8.79 17.53
N LYS A 59 -17.39 -9.24 17.24
CA LYS A 59 -18.41 -9.42 18.28
C LYS A 59 -17.83 -10.41 19.29
N ALA A 60 -17.26 -9.94 20.40
CA ALA A 60 -17.48 -10.51 21.75
C ALA A 60 -16.47 -10.11 22.85
N LEU A 61 -15.26 -9.58 22.59
CA LEU A 61 -14.25 -9.56 23.68
C LEU A 61 -13.54 -8.25 24.03
N ASN A 62 -13.40 -7.25 23.14
CA ASN A 62 -12.76 -5.97 23.51
C ASN A 62 -13.36 -4.83 22.67
N LYS A 63 -14.16 -3.94 23.28
CA LYS A 63 -14.70 -2.72 22.62
C LYS A 63 -13.89 -1.50 23.08
N GLY A 64 -13.77 -0.49 22.21
CA GLY A 64 -13.18 0.82 22.53
C GLY A 64 -11.66 0.87 22.44
N ASP A 65 -11.04 1.77 23.22
CA ASP A 65 -9.59 2.05 23.22
C ASP A 65 -8.71 0.80 23.43
N ASP A 66 -9.24 -0.20 24.14
CA ASP A 66 -8.55 -1.47 24.39
C ASP A 66 -8.24 -2.23 23.09
N PHE A 67 -9.07 -2.12 22.05
CA PHE A 67 -8.79 -2.77 20.77
C PHE A 67 -7.58 -2.14 20.07
N TYR A 68 -7.48 -0.82 20.07
CA TYR A 68 -6.36 -0.12 19.46
C TYR A 68 -5.08 -0.27 20.28
N THR A 69 -5.16 -0.03 21.58
CA THR A 69 -3.98 0.00 22.46
C THR A 69 -3.49 -1.39 22.83
N LYS A 70 -4.37 -2.38 23.04
CA LYS A 70 -3.97 -3.73 23.47
C LYS A 70 -3.88 -4.75 22.34
N ILE A 71 -4.62 -4.60 21.23
CA ILE A 71 -4.52 -5.55 20.11
C ILE A 71 -3.64 -4.97 19.02
N ILE A 72 -3.99 -3.81 18.45
CA ILE A 72 -3.27 -3.28 17.28
C ILE A 72 -1.83 -2.90 17.63
N VAL A 73 -1.66 -2.04 18.64
CA VAL A 73 -0.33 -1.54 19.02
C VAL A 73 0.56 -2.68 19.50
N LEU A 74 0.07 -3.58 20.35
CA LEU A 74 0.90 -4.69 20.84
C LEU A 74 1.28 -5.66 19.71
N THR A 75 0.39 -5.91 18.75
CA THR A 75 0.69 -6.79 17.61
C THR A 75 1.77 -6.16 16.73
N LEU A 76 1.62 -4.90 16.31
CA LEU A 76 2.60 -4.22 15.46
C LEU A 76 3.94 -4.08 16.16
N LYS A 77 3.95 -3.70 17.45
CA LYS A 77 5.18 -3.54 18.24
C LYS A 77 5.95 -4.86 18.44
N ARG A 78 5.26 -5.99 18.51
CA ARG A 78 5.88 -7.33 18.62
C ARG A 78 6.19 -7.96 17.26
N SER A 79 5.69 -7.38 16.18
CA SER A 79 5.88 -7.90 14.83
C SER A 79 7.28 -7.59 14.30
N LYS A 80 7.62 -8.22 13.18
CA LYS A 80 8.84 -8.00 12.40
C LYS A 80 8.59 -7.06 11.22
N ILE A 81 7.57 -6.20 11.29
CA ILE A 81 7.23 -5.29 10.17
C ILE A 81 8.37 -4.33 9.87
N ASP A 82 9.08 -3.84 10.88
CA ASP A 82 10.22 -2.95 10.70
C ASP A 82 11.36 -3.66 9.94
N LEU A 83 11.67 -4.92 10.30
CA LEU A 83 12.64 -5.74 9.58
C LEU A 83 12.23 -5.95 8.11
N ALA A 84 10.96 -6.29 7.88
CA ALA A 84 10.43 -6.46 6.53
C ALA A 84 10.50 -5.18 5.68
N LEU A 85 10.43 -3.99 6.31
CA LEU A 85 10.59 -2.70 5.64
C LEU A 85 12.07 -2.31 5.45
N GLU A 86 12.94 -2.69 6.38
CA GLU A 86 14.38 -2.48 6.32
C GLU A 86 15.01 -3.30 5.20
N ASP A 87 14.59 -4.55 5.00
CA ASP A 87 15.07 -5.44 3.93
C ASP A 87 14.84 -4.84 2.53
N LEU A 88 13.87 -3.93 2.39
CA LEU A 88 13.55 -3.24 1.13
C LEU A 88 14.34 -1.94 0.91
N SER A 89 15.25 -1.55 1.80
CA SER A 89 15.87 -0.21 1.79
C SER A 89 16.79 0.04 0.60
N ASN A 90 17.28 -1.01 -0.04
CA ASN A 90 18.12 -0.91 -1.24
C ASN A 90 17.32 -0.73 -2.53
N TYR A 91 16.00 -0.92 -2.50
CA TYR A 91 15.15 -0.78 -3.67
C TYR A 91 14.66 0.66 -3.83
N ARG A 92 14.69 1.16 -5.07
CA ARG A 92 14.19 2.49 -5.42
C ARG A 92 12.75 2.47 -5.93
N PHE A 93 12.44 1.51 -6.81
CA PHE A 93 11.13 1.34 -7.43
C PHE A 93 10.81 -0.15 -7.60
N PRO A 94 9.53 -0.55 -7.63
CA PRO A 94 9.15 -1.93 -7.90
C PRO A 94 9.47 -2.27 -9.35
N ASN A 95 10.06 -3.43 -9.58
CA ASN A 95 10.31 -4.02 -10.89
C ASN A 95 10.19 -5.55 -10.79
N ILE A 96 10.33 -6.26 -11.90
CA ILE A 96 10.18 -7.72 -11.92
C ILE A 96 11.20 -8.42 -11.01
N ASP A 97 12.42 -7.89 -10.88
CA ASP A 97 13.49 -8.52 -10.09
C ASP A 97 13.26 -8.41 -8.57
N ASN A 98 12.60 -7.35 -8.10
CA ASN A 98 12.41 -7.08 -6.67
C ASN A 98 10.96 -7.22 -6.18
N ILE A 99 9.99 -7.42 -7.09
CA ILE A 99 8.56 -7.41 -6.73
C ILE A 99 8.23 -8.51 -5.71
N GLY A 100 8.93 -9.64 -5.74
CA GLY A 100 8.74 -10.72 -4.78
C GLY A 100 8.96 -10.27 -3.32
N SER A 101 10.09 -9.62 -3.02
CA SER A 101 10.37 -9.07 -1.69
C SER A 101 9.32 -8.06 -1.24
N ILE A 102 8.84 -7.20 -2.16
CA ILE A 102 7.79 -6.21 -1.89
C ILE A 102 6.46 -6.91 -1.56
N LEU A 103 6.10 -7.95 -2.33
CA LEU A 103 4.87 -8.72 -2.12
C LEU A 103 4.90 -9.52 -0.81
N ASN A 104 6.06 -10.05 -0.42
CA ASN A 104 6.25 -10.70 0.88
C ASN A 104 6.01 -9.74 2.04
N ALA A 105 6.58 -8.52 1.99
CA ALA A 105 6.33 -7.49 3.00
C ALA A 105 4.84 -7.09 3.06
N HIS A 106 4.19 -6.98 1.89
CA HIS A 106 2.75 -6.74 1.83
C HIS A 106 1.94 -7.87 2.44
N LYS A 107 2.23 -9.13 2.10
CA LYS A 107 1.54 -10.29 2.65
C LYS A 107 1.74 -10.40 4.17
N TYR A 108 2.93 -10.09 4.66
CA TYR A 108 3.24 -10.06 6.09
C TYR A 108 2.29 -9.11 6.83
N LEU A 109 2.20 -7.84 6.40
CA LEU A 109 1.29 -6.88 7.04
C LEU A 109 -0.19 -7.27 6.85
N LEU A 110 -0.56 -7.80 5.69
CA LEU A 110 -1.92 -8.27 5.43
C LEU A 110 -2.34 -9.38 6.41
N ASN A 111 -1.44 -10.31 6.71
CA ASN A 111 -1.67 -11.38 7.68
C ASN A 111 -1.82 -10.80 9.10
N LEU A 112 -0.98 -9.83 9.50
CA LEU A 112 -1.15 -9.14 10.78
C LEU A 112 -2.54 -8.49 10.89
N PHE A 113 -2.99 -7.77 9.85
CA PHE A 113 -4.33 -7.19 9.84
C PHE A 113 -5.43 -8.25 9.86
N LYS A 114 -5.24 -9.39 9.21
CA LYS A 114 -6.17 -10.52 9.26
C LYS A 114 -6.27 -11.11 10.66
N ASP A 115 -5.15 -11.29 11.35
CA ASP A 115 -5.11 -11.88 12.70
C ASP A 115 -5.79 -10.94 13.72
N MET A 116 -5.54 -9.64 13.60
CA MET A 116 -6.14 -8.63 14.48
C MET A 116 -7.65 -8.44 14.22
N SER A 117 -8.06 -8.36 12.95
CA SER A 117 -9.42 -7.95 12.55
C SER A 117 -10.36 -9.08 12.12
N GLY A 118 -9.82 -10.27 11.88
CA GLY A 118 -10.52 -11.39 11.25
C GLY A 118 -10.72 -11.24 9.73
N MET A 119 -10.23 -10.17 9.11
CA MET A 119 -10.42 -9.89 7.69
C MET A 119 -9.11 -9.50 7.00
N ALA A 120 -8.90 -9.98 5.78
CA ALA A 120 -7.80 -9.53 4.94
C ALA A 120 -8.04 -8.08 4.48
N LYS A 121 -7.40 -7.11 5.15
CA LYS A 121 -7.51 -5.68 4.84
C LYS A 121 -6.49 -5.24 3.78
N ARG A 122 -6.58 -5.79 2.57
CA ARG A 122 -5.63 -5.56 1.46
C ARG A 122 -5.40 -4.08 1.12
N SER A 123 -6.48 -3.33 0.94
CA SER A 123 -6.39 -1.90 0.63
C SER A 123 -5.68 -1.13 1.75
N LEU A 124 -5.94 -1.48 3.02
CA LEU A 124 -5.24 -0.88 4.14
C LEU A 124 -3.76 -1.24 4.15
N ALA A 125 -3.41 -2.52 3.94
CA ALA A 125 -2.02 -2.98 3.90
C ALA A 125 -1.21 -2.23 2.82
N SER A 126 -1.71 -2.18 1.59
CA SER A 126 -1.05 -1.44 0.50
C SER A 126 -0.87 0.04 0.82
N LYS A 127 -1.90 0.73 1.34
CA LYS A 127 -1.84 2.15 1.70
C LYS A 127 -0.86 2.41 2.84
N TYR A 128 -0.91 1.57 3.88
CA TYR A 128 0.00 1.65 5.02
C TYR A 128 1.46 1.56 4.57
N LEU A 129 1.80 0.54 3.80
CA LEU A 129 3.14 0.34 3.30
C LEU A 129 3.56 1.42 2.30
N HIS A 130 2.63 1.92 1.48
CA HIS A 130 2.89 3.05 0.60
C HIS A 130 3.28 4.31 1.38
N PHE A 131 2.64 4.64 2.49
CA PHE A 131 3.06 5.81 3.29
C PHE A 131 4.44 5.61 3.94
N HIS A 132 4.84 4.37 4.25
CA HIS A 132 6.17 4.05 4.75
C HIS A 132 7.27 4.03 3.67
N LYS A 133 6.97 3.51 2.48
CA LYS A 133 7.91 3.38 1.35
C LYS A 133 7.17 3.78 0.03
N PRO A 134 6.98 5.08 -0.22
CA PRO A 134 6.10 5.60 -1.28
C PRO A 134 6.47 5.19 -2.69
N ASN A 135 7.75 4.91 -2.92
CA ASN A 135 8.24 4.51 -4.23
C ASN A 135 8.20 3.01 -4.47
N LEU A 136 7.86 2.18 -3.47
CA LEU A 136 7.90 0.72 -3.57
C LEU A 136 6.51 0.07 -3.65
N PHE A 137 5.52 0.61 -2.95
CA PHE A 137 4.19 -0.01 -2.88
C PHE A 137 3.18 0.74 -3.73
N PHE A 138 2.52 0.03 -4.63
CA PHE A 138 1.34 0.55 -5.33
C PHE A 138 0.14 0.58 -4.41
N ILE A 139 -0.69 1.61 -4.57
CA ILE A 139 -1.91 1.77 -3.77
C ILE A 139 -3.01 0.92 -4.36
N TYR A 140 -3.59 0.07 -3.52
CA TYR A 140 -4.66 -0.81 -3.92
C TYR A 140 -6.00 -0.35 -3.35
N ASP A 141 -7.00 -0.23 -4.20
CA ASP A 141 -8.41 -0.36 -3.86
C ASP A 141 -9.22 -0.82 -5.08
N SER A 142 -10.52 -1.00 -4.90
CA SER A 142 -11.39 -1.51 -5.96
C SER A 142 -11.41 -0.59 -7.18
N LYS A 143 -11.28 0.73 -7.01
CA LYS A 143 -11.30 1.68 -8.13
C LYS A 143 -10.01 1.59 -8.94
N ALA A 144 -8.86 1.58 -8.26
CA ALA A 144 -7.58 1.40 -8.93
C ALA A 144 -7.50 0.05 -9.67
N MET A 145 -8.01 -1.03 -9.06
CA MET A 145 -8.05 -2.36 -9.68
C MET A 145 -9.02 -2.46 -10.86
N GLU A 146 -10.10 -1.68 -10.86
CA GLU A 146 -11.02 -1.59 -12.00
C GLU A 146 -10.34 -0.83 -13.15
N ALA A 147 -9.85 0.38 -12.89
CA ALA A 147 -9.23 1.24 -13.89
C ALA A 147 -8.00 0.61 -14.58
N ILE A 148 -7.13 -0.08 -13.82
CA ILE A 148 -5.92 -0.69 -14.41
C ILE A 148 -6.24 -1.74 -15.49
N ARG A 149 -7.45 -2.32 -15.49
CA ARG A 149 -7.86 -3.34 -16.47
C ARG A 149 -8.10 -2.73 -17.86
N ASP A 150 -8.43 -1.44 -17.93
CA ASP A 150 -8.63 -0.74 -19.20
C ASP A 150 -7.31 -0.47 -19.94
N TYR A 151 -6.19 -0.59 -19.21
CA TYR A 151 -4.86 -0.31 -19.71
C TYR A 151 -3.97 -1.54 -19.85
N THR A 152 -4.36 -2.68 -19.27
CA THR A 152 -3.46 -3.85 -19.20
C THR A 152 -4.19 -5.14 -19.47
N GLU A 153 -3.53 -6.04 -20.18
CA GLU A 153 -4.01 -7.40 -20.38
C GLU A 153 -3.95 -8.24 -19.08
N PRO A 154 -4.73 -9.34 -19.00
CA PRO A 154 -4.60 -10.32 -17.93
C PRO A 154 -3.18 -10.85 -17.77
N VAL A 155 -2.59 -10.60 -16.61
CA VAL A 155 -1.28 -11.14 -16.23
C VAL A 155 -1.42 -12.53 -15.60
N ARG A 156 -0.52 -13.44 -15.97
CA ARG A 156 -0.31 -14.70 -15.25
C ARG A 156 0.72 -14.47 -14.15
N LEU A 157 0.42 -14.95 -12.95
CA LEU A 157 1.41 -14.96 -11.87
C LEU A 157 2.44 -16.05 -12.17
N VAL A 158 3.68 -15.64 -12.40
CA VAL A 158 4.84 -16.53 -12.51
C VAL A 158 5.84 -16.12 -11.43
N LEU A 159 5.37 -16.10 -10.19
CA LEU A 159 6.21 -15.88 -9.03
C LEU A 159 6.33 -17.21 -8.29
N GLU A 160 7.56 -17.66 -8.05
CA GLU A 160 7.86 -18.90 -7.33
C GLU A 160 7.58 -18.77 -5.81
N GLU A 161 7.30 -17.56 -5.34
CA GLU A 161 7.11 -17.26 -3.93
C GLU A 161 5.76 -17.76 -3.40
N SER A 162 5.80 -18.56 -2.35
CA SER A 162 4.62 -19.17 -1.74
C SER A 162 3.85 -18.25 -0.79
N ASN A 163 4.41 -17.09 -0.42
CA ASN A 163 3.84 -16.21 0.61
C ASN A 163 3.44 -14.83 0.05
N ILE A 164 2.62 -14.83 -0.99
CA ILE A 164 2.08 -13.61 -1.60
C ILE A 164 0.56 -13.52 -1.48
N ASP A 165 0.01 -12.35 -1.77
CA ASP A 165 -1.41 -12.16 -2.00
C ASP A 165 -1.66 -12.03 -3.51
N ASP A 166 -2.24 -13.06 -4.12
CA ASP A 166 -2.38 -13.18 -5.57
C ASP A 166 -3.08 -11.99 -6.23
N GLU A 167 -4.10 -11.44 -5.56
CA GLU A 167 -4.87 -10.31 -6.08
C GLU A 167 -4.02 -9.04 -6.12
N TYR A 168 -3.31 -8.73 -5.04
CA TYR A 168 -2.36 -7.62 -5.01
C TYR A 168 -1.14 -7.85 -5.91
N ALA A 169 -0.67 -9.09 -6.02
CA ALA A 169 0.46 -9.44 -6.88
C ALA A 169 0.13 -9.20 -8.37
N LYS A 170 -1.04 -9.67 -8.82
CA LYS A 170 -1.53 -9.38 -10.19
C LYS A 170 -1.69 -7.89 -10.42
N PHE A 171 -2.21 -7.16 -9.43
CA PHE A 171 -2.31 -5.71 -9.51
C PHE A 171 -0.93 -5.05 -9.67
N CYS A 172 0.05 -5.42 -8.85
CA CYS A 172 1.39 -4.83 -8.93
C CYS A 172 2.09 -5.12 -10.26
N LEU A 173 1.95 -6.34 -10.80
CA LEU A 173 2.51 -6.68 -12.11
C LEU A 173 1.87 -5.84 -13.22
N ARG A 174 0.54 -5.64 -13.18
CA ARG A 174 -0.14 -4.73 -14.12
C ARG A 174 0.37 -3.29 -13.98
N CYS A 175 0.56 -2.80 -12.74
CA CYS A 175 1.10 -1.47 -12.50
C CYS A 175 2.54 -1.31 -13.01
N ILE A 176 3.39 -2.32 -12.86
CA ILE A 176 4.75 -2.33 -13.43
C ILE A 176 4.67 -2.25 -14.95
N ASN A 177 3.89 -3.14 -15.59
CA ASN A 177 3.75 -3.17 -17.04
C ASN A 177 3.27 -1.82 -17.60
N LEU A 178 2.19 -1.26 -17.03
CA LEU A 178 1.66 0.04 -17.46
C LEU A 178 2.68 1.17 -17.28
N ARG A 179 3.36 1.22 -16.12
CA ARG A 179 4.35 2.27 -15.85
C ARG A 179 5.53 2.16 -16.81
N ASP A 180 5.97 0.95 -17.12
CA ASP A 180 7.09 0.71 -18.02
C ASP A 180 6.70 1.05 -19.47
N GLU A 181 5.47 0.76 -19.90
CA GLU A 181 4.91 1.22 -21.19
C GLU A 181 4.85 2.75 -21.28
N ILE A 182 4.35 3.44 -20.24
CA ILE A 182 4.35 4.91 -20.17
C ILE A 182 5.78 5.47 -20.28
N LYS A 183 6.75 4.81 -19.64
CA LYS A 183 8.15 5.22 -19.70
C LYS A 183 8.73 5.03 -21.10
N GLU A 184 8.43 3.92 -21.77
CA GLU A 184 8.90 3.65 -23.12
C GLU A 184 8.30 4.62 -24.14
N GLU A 185 7.01 4.95 -24.02
CA GLU A 185 6.30 5.81 -24.97
C GLU A 185 6.62 7.30 -24.75
N PHE A 186 6.76 7.75 -23.50
CA PHE A 186 6.83 9.18 -23.16
C PHE A 186 8.08 9.59 -22.39
N GLU A 187 9.02 8.68 -22.14
CA GLU A 187 10.21 8.91 -21.29
C GLU A 187 9.88 9.38 -19.86
N ILE A 188 8.66 9.11 -19.39
CA ILE A 188 8.17 9.50 -18.06
C ILE A 188 8.01 8.26 -17.19
N HIS A 189 8.78 8.19 -16.09
CA HIS A 189 8.61 7.12 -15.11
C HIS A 189 7.77 7.61 -13.91
N LEU A 190 6.49 7.25 -13.91
CA LEU A 190 5.56 7.62 -12.82
C LEU A 190 5.89 6.90 -11.51
N THR A 191 5.83 7.62 -10.40
CA THR A 191 5.85 7.05 -9.04
C THR A 191 4.56 6.24 -8.78
N PRO A 192 4.54 5.33 -7.79
CA PRO A 192 3.32 4.62 -7.43
C PRO A 192 2.13 5.53 -7.10
N ARG A 193 2.38 6.72 -6.52
CA ARG A 193 1.33 7.71 -6.24
C ARG A 193 0.84 8.41 -7.51
N GLU A 194 1.73 8.75 -8.43
CA GLU A 194 1.32 9.35 -9.70
C GLU A 194 0.58 8.33 -10.56
N LEU A 195 0.98 7.06 -10.56
CA LEU A 195 0.22 6.00 -11.23
C LEU A 195 -1.18 5.83 -10.62
N ASP A 196 -1.30 5.87 -9.29
CA ASP A 196 -2.61 5.90 -8.60
C ASP A 196 -3.45 7.11 -9.04
N LYS A 197 -2.86 8.31 -9.13
CA LYS A 197 -3.55 9.49 -9.67
C LYS A 197 -3.94 9.32 -11.14
N PHE A 198 -3.10 8.68 -11.95
CA PHE A 198 -3.40 8.39 -13.36
C PHE A 198 -4.65 7.52 -13.45
N LEU A 199 -4.66 6.37 -12.75
CA LEU A 199 -5.77 5.40 -12.75
C LEU A 199 -7.08 5.97 -12.22
N LEU A 200 -7.04 6.95 -11.31
CA LEU A 200 -8.25 7.55 -10.74
C LEU A 200 -8.79 8.76 -11.52
N ASN A 201 -8.04 9.27 -12.50
CA ASN A 201 -8.42 10.45 -13.30
C ASN A 201 -8.57 10.15 -14.80
N SER A 202 -8.30 8.90 -15.21
CA SER A 202 -8.55 8.33 -16.53
C SER A 202 -10.02 8.07 -16.80
#